data_AF-A0A7S0QZU6-F1
#
_entry.id   AF-A0A7S0QZU6-F1
#
_cell.length_a   1.000
_cell.length_b   1.000
_cell.length_c   1.000
_cell.angle_alpha   90.00
_cell.angle_beta   90.00
_cell.angle_gamma   90.00
#
_symmetry.space_group_name_H-M   'P 1'
#
loop_
_entity.id
_entity.type
_entity.pdbx_description
1 polymer ?
#
loop_
_entity_poly.entity_id
_entity_poly.type
_entity_poly.pdbx_seq_one_letter_code
_entity_poly.pdbx_strand_id
1 'polypeptide(L)'
;GAVAEAAVAAVQKVFQDANKDNVLTEIPDWCTCKLTMEPFRDPVQTPAGFTYERAALFEHFRKLGNFDPVTRSKIEPSQCVSNLALRAATQAYLDSHGWAWAECASFVDHSTPSR
;
A
#
# COMPACT_ATOMS: atom_id res chain seq x y z
N GLY A 1 -18.51 -41.02 -11.24
CA GLY A 1 -18.47 -41.95 -10.08
C GLY A 1 -17.80 -41.26 -8.91
N ALA A 2 -18.07 -41.67 -7.67
CA ALA A 2 -17.67 -40.94 -6.46
C ALA A 2 -16.17 -40.54 -6.40
N VAL A 3 -15.28 -41.35 -6.96
CA VAL A 3 -13.84 -41.05 -7.04
C VAL A 3 -13.54 -39.86 -7.96
N ALA A 4 -14.24 -39.75 -9.09
CA ALA A 4 -14.07 -38.63 -10.01
C ALA A 4 -14.59 -37.32 -9.39
N GLU A 5 -15.71 -37.36 -8.68
CA GLU A 5 -16.25 -36.21 -7.93
C GLU A 5 -15.27 -35.73 -6.85
N ALA A 6 -14.68 -36.67 -6.08
CA ALA A 6 -13.69 -36.35 -5.07
C ALA A 6 -12.41 -35.72 -5.67
N ALA A 7 -11.96 -36.21 -6.83
CA ALA A 7 -10.82 -35.64 -7.54
C ALA A 7 -11.10 -34.21 -8.03
N VAL A 8 -12.28 -33.95 -8.58
CA VAL A 8 -12.70 -32.60 -9.01
C VAL A 8 -12.77 -31.65 -7.82
N ALA A 9 -13.35 -32.07 -6.70
CA ALA A 9 -13.44 -31.25 -5.49
C ALA A 9 -12.05 -30.90 -4.91
N ALA A 10 -11.11 -31.85 -4.92
CA ALA A 10 -9.74 -31.60 -4.46
C ALA A 10 -9.03 -30.55 -5.34
N VAL A 11 -9.18 -30.65 -6.66
CA VAL A 11 -8.60 -29.66 -7.59
C VAL A 11 -9.24 -28.28 -7.38
N GLN A 12 -10.56 -28.20 -7.26
CA GLN A 12 -11.26 -26.93 -6.97
C GLN A 12 -10.77 -26.28 -5.67
N LYS A 13 -10.55 -27.08 -4.62
CA LYS A 13 -10.03 -26.57 -3.35
C LYS A 13 -8.62 -25.98 -3.51
N VAL A 14 -7.73 -26.65 -4.25
CA VAL A 14 -6.38 -26.14 -4.52
C VAL A 14 -6.43 -24.80 -5.25
N PHE A 15 -7.31 -24.66 -6.26
CA PHE A 15 -7.49 -23.39 -6.95
C PHE A 15 -8.04 -22.29 -6.04
N GLN A 16 -9.01 -22.61 -5.19
CA GLN A 16 -9.56 -21.65 -4.22
C GLN A 16 -8.50 -21.21 -3.22
N ASP A 17 -7.75 -22.15 -2.64
CA ASP A 17 -6.69 -21.87 -1.68
C ASP A 17 -5.58 -21.00 -2.29
N ALA A 18 -5.18 -21.28 -3.53
CA ALA A 18 -4.21 -20.48 -4.25
C ALA A 18 -4.72 -19.06 -4.63
N ASN A 19 -6.04 -18.88 -4.75
CA ASN A 19 -6.63 -17.60 -5.17
C ASN A 19 -7.06 -16.70 -4.00
N LYS A 20 -6.97 -17.15 -2.74
CA LYS A 20 -7.47 -16.41 -1.56
C LYS A 20 -6.88 -15.01 -1.44
N ASP A 21 -5.59 -14.86 -1.72
CA ASP A 21 -4.87 -13.57 -1.59
C ASP A 21 -4.90 -12.76 -2.90
N ASN A 22 -5.45 -13.35 -3.98
CA ASN A 22 -5.57 -12.74 -5.30
C ASN A 22 -7.00 -12.28 -5.62
N VAL A 23 -7.83 -12.10 -4.59
CA VAL A 23 -9.14 -11.48 -4.72
C VAL A 23 -8.96 -9.97 -4.72
N LEU A 24 -9.40 -9.31 -5.78
CA LEU A 24 -9.44 -7.85 -5.88
C LEU A 24 -10.32 -7.31 -4.74
N THR A 25 -9.70 -6.60 -3.82
CA THR A 25 -10.34 -5.98 -2.66
C THR A 25 -9.86 -4.54 -2.53
N GLU A 26 -10.50 -3.76 -1.65
CA GLU A 26 -10.00 -2.43 -1.35
C GLU A 26 -8.69 -2.53 -0.56
N ILE A 27 -7.70 -1.71 -0.93
CA ILE A 27 -6.44 -1.60 -0.21
C ILE A 27 -6.72 -1.06 1.20
N PRO A 28 -6.24 -1.73 2.27
CA PRO A 28 -6.52 -1.29 3.63
C PRO A 28 -6.01 0.11 3.93
N ASP A 29 -6.87 0.89 4.59
CA ASP A 29 -6.63 2.28 4.97
C ASP A 29 -5.33 2.52 5.75
N TRP A 30 -4.89 1.52 6.51
CA TRP A 30 -3.68 1.61 7.32
C TRP A 30 -2.40 1.58 6.49
N CYS A 31 -2.40 1.01 5.29
CA CYS A 31 -1.24 1.01 4.40
C CYS A 31 -1.28 2.13 3.35
N THR A 32 -2.33 2.96 3.35
CA THR A 32 -2.60 3.99 2.34
C THR A 32 -2.32 5.40 2.87
N CYS A 33 -1.60 6.19 2.08
CA CYS A 33 -1.27 7.57 2.39
C CYS A 33 -2.49 8.50 2.20
N LYS A 34 -2.78 9.35 3.19
CA LYS A 34 -3.92 10.29 3.15
C LYS A 34 -3.75 11.47 2.15
N LEU A 35 -2.55 11.67 1.61
CA LEU A 35 -2.29 12.71 0.60
C LEU A 35 -2.30 12.15 -0.83
N THR A 36 -1.64 11.00 -1.05
CA THR A 36 -1.54 10.40 -2.39
C THR A 36 -2.68 9.45 -2.70
N MET A 37 -3.37 8.95 -1.66
CA MET A 37 -4.35 7.87 -1.77
C MET A 37 -3.76 6.56 -2.33
N GLU A 38 -2.44 6.38 -2.17
CA GLU A 38 -1.69 5.21 -2.63
C GLU A 38 -1.02 4.48 -1.46
N PRO A 39 -0.68 3.18 -1.60
CA PRO A 39 0.14 2.46 -0.64
C PRO A 39 1.47 3.17 -0.35
N PHE A 40 1.89 3.16 0.91
CA PHE A 40 3.16 3.77 1.33
C PHE A 40 4.39 3.11 0.67
N ARG A 41 5.31 3.94 0.18
CA ARG A 41 6.66 3.52 -0.24
C ARG A 41 7.72 4.01 0.75
N ASP A 42 7.64 5.28 1.13
CA ASP A 42 8.53 5.89 2.13
C ASP A 42 7.72 6.69 3.17
N PRO A 43 7.01 5.98 4.08
CA PRO A 43 6.16 6.61 5.07
C PRO A 43 6.97 7.41 6.08
N VAL A 44 6.53 8.64 6.35
CA VAL A 44 7.04 9.53 7.40
C VAL A 44 5.93 9.93 8.36
N GLN A 45 6.24 9.89 9.65
CA GLN A 45 5.32 10.27 10.71
C GLN A 45 5.63 11.68 11.23
N THR A 46 4.58 12.49 11.39
CA THR A 46 4.66 13.80 12.03
C THR A 46 4.64 13.68 13.56
N PRO A 47 5.04 14.73 14.31
CA PRO A 47 4.91 14.74 15.77
C PRO A 47 3.48 14.56 16.28
N ALA A 48 2.48 14.89 15.46
CA ALA A 48 1.06 14.67 15.76
C ALA A 48 0.63 13.20 15.62
N GLY A 49 1.50 12.32 15.13
CA GLY A 49 1.24 10.89 14.98
C GLY A 49 0.67 10.48 13.62
N PHE A 50 0.44 11.43 12.71
CA PHE A 50 -0.03 11.12 11.36
C PHE A 50 1.10 10.68 10.45
N THR A 51 0.84 9.69 9.58
CA THR A 51 1.83 9.18 8.63
C THR A 51 1.43 9.53 7.19
N TYR A 52 2.42 9.96 6.41
CA TYR A 52 2.26 10.40 5.02
C TYR A 52 3.39 9.84 4.15
N GLU A 53 3.18 9.82 2.84
CA GLU A 53 4.26 9.59 1.88
C GLU A 53 5.22 10.77 1.89
N ARG A 54 6.53 10.53 2.02
CA ARG A 54 7.53 11.59 2.22
C ARG A 54 7.48 12.63 1.11
N ALA A 55 7.46 12.18 -0.14
CA ALA A 55 7.45 13.09 -1.28
C ALA A 55 6.22 14.03 -1.25
N ALA A 56 5.04 13.48 -0.92
CA ALA A 56 3.81 14.24 -0.86
C ALA A 56 3.77 15.24 0.30
N LEU A 57 4.24 14.82 1.49
CA LEU A 57 4.29 15.71 2.66
C LEU A 57 5.28 16.87 2.45
N PHE A 58 6.45 16.60 1.87
CA PHE A 58 7.46 17.63 1.64
C PHE A 58 7.05 18.58 0.51
N GLU A 59 6.31 18.09 -0.49
CA GLU A 59 5.69 18.95 -1.49
C GLU A 59 4.58 19.83 -0.89
N HIS A 60 3.81 19.30 0.06
CA HIS A 60 2.85 20.08 0.86
C HIS A 60 3.58 21.21 1.62
N PHE A 61 4.67 20.91 2.32
CA PHE A 61 5.48 21.92 3.02
C PHE A 61 5.99 23.01 2.07
N ARG A 62 6.47 22.62 0.90
CA ARG A 62 6.98 23.56 -0.12
C ARG A 62 5.89 24.48 -0.67
N LYS A 63 4.69 23.96 -0.92
CA LYS A 63 3.60 24.70 -1.58
C LYS A 63 2.74 25.52 -0.62
N LEU A 64 2.44 24.96 0.55
CA LEU A 64 1.43 25.49 1.47
C LEU A 64 2.06 25.98 2.77
N GLY A 65 3.25 25.50 3.11
CA GLY A 65 3.98 25.84 4.33
C GLY A 65 4.07 24.69 5.32
N ASN A 66 4.87 24.93 6.35
CA ASN A 66 5.31 23.95 7.33
C ASN A 66 4.23 23.66 8.40
N PHE A 67 3.17 22.95 8.02
CA PHE A 67 2.12 22.52 8.95
C PHE A 67 1.58 21.11 8.64
N ASP A 68 1.01 20.45 9.66
CA ASP A 68 0.40 19.14 9.52
C ASP A 68 -0.86 19.20 8.64
N PRO A 69 -0.99 18.40 7.56
CA PRO A 69 -2.16 18.44 6.69
C PRO A 69 -3.49 18.24 7.40
N VAL A 70 -3.51 17.45 8.48
CA VAL A 70 -4.73 17.11 9.24
C VAL A 70 -4.93 18.08 10.40
N THR A 71 -3.95 18.21 11.29
CA THR A 71 -4.13 18.99 12.53
C THR A 71 -3.89 20.48 12.35
N ARG A 72 -3.26 20.89 11.25
CA ARG A 72 -2.82 22.27 10.98
C ARG A 72 -1.80 22.82 11.99
N SER A 73 -1.24 21.96 12.83
CA SER A 73 -0.16 22.34 13.75
C SER A 73 1.12 22.62 12.98
N LYS A 74 1.90 23.62 13.41
CA LYS A 74 3.19 23.93 12.80
C LYS A 74 4.17 22.76 12.99
N ILE A 75 4.88 22.38 11.93
CA ILE A 75 5.85 21.27 11.94
C ILE A 75 7.11 21.71 11.20
N GLU A 76 8.27 21.53 11.81
CA GLU A 76 9.53 21.63 11.08
C GLU A 76 9.85 20.29 10.37
N PRO A 77 10.33 20.30 9.12
CA PRO A 77 10.59 19.06 8.36
C PRO A 77 11.54 18.07 9.07
N SER A 78 12.45 18.57 9.89
CA SER A 78 13.38 17.75 10.70
C SER A 78 12.68 16.95 11.81
N GLN A 79 11.45 17.30 12.16
CA GLN A 79 10.65 16.57 13.16
C GLN A 79 9.91 15.37 12.56
N CYS A 80 9.90 15.24 11.22
CA CYS A 80 9.29 14.10 10.55
C CYS A 80 10.24 12.90 10.58
N VAL A 81 9.78 11.79 11.15
CA VAL A 81 10.58 10.57 11.32
C VAL A 81 10.11 9.47 10.38
N SER A 82 11.04 8.68 9.84
CA SER A 82 10.68 7.54 8.98
C SER A 82 9.92 6.48 9.77
N ASN A 83 8.76 6.06 9.29
CA ASN A 83 7.98 4.99 9.89
C ASN A 83 8.37 3.63 9.30
N LEU A 84 9.52 3.11 9.76
CA LEU A 84 10.10 1.86 9.23
C LEU A 84 9.19 0.64 9.45
N ALA A 85 8.44 0.61 10.55
CA ALA A 85 7.51 -0.46 10.86
C ALA A 85 6.35 -0.49 9.86
N LEU A 86 5.75 0.67 9.57
CA LEU A 86 4.68 0.76 8.59
C LEU A 86 5.18 0.44 7.19
N ARG A 87 6.40 0.88 6.83
CA ARG A 87 7.02 0.52 5.55
C ARG A 87 7.13 -0.99 5.38
N ALA A 88 7.61 -1.70 6.41
CA ALA A 88 7.73 -3.16 6.37
C ALA A 88 6.36 -3.85 6.31
N ALA A 89 5.37 -3.34 7.08
CA ALA A 89 4.01 -3.88 7.06
C ALA A 89 3.33 -3.69 5.70
N THR A 90 3.46 -2.52 5.09
CA THR A 90 2.96 -2.26 3.74
C THR A 90 3.64 -3.16 2.72
N GLN A 91 4.97 -3.35 2.80
CA GLN A 91 5.66 -4.26 1.88
C GLN A 91 5.15 -5.70 2.01
N ALA A 92 5.01 -6.23 3.24
CA ALA A 92 4.50 -7.58 3.46
C ALA A 92 3.07 -7.77 2.93
N TYR A 93 2.23 -6.73 3.03
CA TYR A 93 0.91 -6.71 2.42
C TYR A 93 0.98 -6.77 0.89
N LEU A 94 1.83 -5.95 0.27
CA LEU A 94 1.96 -5.90 -1.19
C LEU A 94 2.59 -7.18 -1.76
N ASP A 95 3.48 -7.83 -1.03
CA ASP A 95 4.09 -9.12 -1.42
C ASP A 95 3.06 -10.26 -1.48
N SER A 96 2.03 -10.21 -0.62
CA SER A 96 0.92 -11.17 -0.61
C SER A 96 -0.22 -10.79 -1.57
N HIS A 97 -0.35 -9.49 -1.89
CA HIS A 97 -1.42 -8.92 -2.68
C HIS A 97 -0.85 -8.18 -3.89
N GLY A 98 -0.16 -8.91 -4.78
CA GLY A 98 0.53 -8.31 -5.93
C GLY A 98 -0.36 -7.45 -6.85
N TRP A 99 -1.67 -7.72 -6.88
CA TRP A 99 -2.66 -6.89 -7.57
C TRP A 99 -2.75 -5.46 -7.02
N ALA A 100 -2.44 -5.23 -5.74
CA ALA A 100 -2.47 -3.91 -5.12
C ALA A 100 -1.36 -3.01 -5.66
N TRP A 101 -0.32 -3.58 -6.28
CA TRP A 101 0.66 -2.81 -7.06
C TRP A 101 0.05 -2.28 -8.37
N ALA A 102 -0.90 -3.04 -8.95
CA ALA A 102 -1.46 -2.78 -10.27
C ALA A 102 -2.48 -1.63 -10.28
N GLU A 103 -3.16 -1.35 -9.17
CA GLU A 103 -4.02 -0.16 -9.03
C GLU A 103 -3.19 1.15 -9.17
N CYS A 104 -1.94 1.17 -8.69
CA CYS A 104 -0.97 2.23 -8.98
C CYS A 104 -0.34 2.13 -10.39
N ALA A 105 -0.41 0.96 -11.02
CA ALA A 105 0.20 0.69 -12.34
C ALA A 105 -0.76 0.83 -13.52
N SER A 106 -1.99 1.29 -13.31
CA SER A 106 -2.91 1.67 -14.40
C SER A 106 -2.37 2.83 -15.27
N PHE A 107 -1.21 3.39 -14.90
CA PHE A 107 -0.37 4.27 -15.71
C PHE A 107 1.02 3.67 -16.04
N VAL A 108 1.15 2.35 -16.18
CA VAL A 108 2.39 1.70 -16.65
C VAL A 108 2.19 1.23 -18.09
N ASP A 109 2.72 2.05 -19.01
CA ASP A 109 3.07 1.64 -20.36
C ASP A 109 3.80 0.29 -20.32
N HIS A 110 3.28 -0.69 -21.08
CA HIS A 110 3.75 -2.08 -21.18
C HIS A 110 5.15 -2.25 -21.80
N SER A 111 5.97 -1.20 -21.77
CA SER A 111 7.27 -1.14 -22.44
C SER A 111 8.46 -1.53 -21.55
N THR A 112 8.27 -1.97 -20.29
CA THR A 112 9.40 -2.41 -19.43
C THR A 112 9.25 -3.86 -18.96
N PRO A 113 10.25 -4.74 -19.21
CA PRO A 113 10.23 -6.12 -18.72
C PRO A 113 10.65 -6.18 -17.25
N SER A 114 9.92 -6.96 -16.46
CA SER A 114 10.28 -7.32 -15.09
C SER A 114 11.61 -8.08 -15.05
N ARG A 115 12.48 -7.72 -14.10
CA ARG A 115 13.67 -8.50 -13.73
C ARG A 115 13.30 -9.78 -13.01
#